data_AF-A0A6A4QK29-F1
#
_entry.id   AF-A0A6A4QK29-F1
#
_cell.length_a   1.000
_cell.length_b   1.000
_cell.length_c   1.000
_cell.angle_alpha   90.00
_cell.angle_beta   90.00
_cell.angle_gamma   90.00
#
_symmetry.space_group_name_H-M   'P 1'
#
loop_
_entity.id
_entity.type
_entity.pdbx_description
1 polymer ?
#
loop_
_entity_poly.entity_id
_entity_poly.type
_entity_poly.pdbx_seq_one_letter_code
_entity_poly.pdbx_strand_id
1 'polypeptide(L)'
;MVDAWWGLVEKDGPLKYNWNGYVELVQMVQMHGLKLQVVMSFPKCGGNVGDTCSIPLLPWVMEEINQNPDLVYTDRSGRRNPEYISLGCDSMPVLKGRTPLQVYADYMRSFHDRFKDYLGSVIVEIQVGMGPCGELRYPSYPETNGTWKFPGIGEFQCYDKYMIASLASAAEAVGKREWGRSGPHDSGQYNQFPEETGFFKGEGTWNSEYGKFFLKWYSNKLLVHGESLLASSKEIFHTSGVKLSGKVAGIHWHYRSRSHAAELTAGYYNTRSNDGYLKIAKMLARQEL
;
A
#
# COMPACT_ATOMS: atom_id res chain seq x y z
N MET A 1 6.85 -3.08 -19.42
CA MET A 1 6.23 -3.38 -18.11
C MET A 1 4.73 -3.46 -18.30
N VAL A 2 4.03 -4.31 -17.58
CA VAL A 2 2.56 -4.43 -17.60
C VAL A 2 2.00 -4.76 -16.23
N ASP A 3 0.82 -4.22 -15.91
CA ASP A 3 0.04 -4.58 -14.73
C ASP A 3 -0.72 -5.90 -14.95
N ALA A 4 -0.47 -6.89 -14.07
CA ALA A 4 -1.32 -8.05 -13.87
C ALA A 4 -2.42 -7.68 -12.87
N TRP A 5 -3.55 -7.19 -13.39
CA TRP A 5 -4.64 -6.66 -12.59
C TRP A 5 -5.40 -7.78 -11.88
N TRP A 6 -5.41 -7.74 -10.55
CA TRP A 6 -6.16 -8.66 -9.72
C TRP A 6 -7.65 -8.66 -10.10
N GLY A 7 -8.22 -7.47 -10.28
CA GLY A 7 -9.61 -7.24 -10.69
C GLY A 7 -10.04 -7.84 -12.03
N LEU A 8 -9.08 -8.18 -12.92
CA LEU A 8 -9.37 -8.86 -14.19
C LEU A 8 -9.27 -10.38 -14.07
N VAL A 9 -8.29 -10.85 -13.29
CA VAL A 9 -7.87 -12.25 -13.28
C VAL A 9 -8.70 -13.10 -12.33
N GLU A 10 -9.08 -12.61 -11.15
CA GLU A 10 -9.84 -13.40 -10.14
C GLU A 10 -11.33 -12.99 -10.07
N LYS A 11 -11.86 -12.36 -11.13
CA LYS A 11 -13.19 -11.71 -11.12
C LYS A 11 -14.36 -12.67 -10.93
N ASP A 12 -14.22 -13.93 -11.35
CA ASP A 12 -15.29 -14.92 -11.35
C ASP A 12 -15.47 -15.62 -9.99
N GLY A 13 -14.65 -15.26 -9.00
CA GLY A 13 -14.77 -15.68 -7.62
C GLY A 13 -13.42 -16.09 -6.99
N PRO A 14 -13.40 -16.34 -5.67
CA PRO A 14 -12.21 -16.79 -4.96
C PRO A 14 -11.53 -17.98 -5.64
N LEU A 15 -10.21 -17.90 -5.83
CA LEU A 15 -9.35 -18.93 -6.44
C LEU A 15 -9.68 -19.28 -7.91
N LYS A 16 -10.53 -18.50 -8.58
CA LYS A 16 -10.86 -18.70 -10.00
C LYS A 16 -10.07 -17.72 -10.87
N TYR A 17 -8.86 -18.14 -11.22
CA TYR A 17 -7.91 -17.31 -11.97
C TYR A 17 -8.04 -17.51 -13.49
N ASN A 18 -8.25 -16.44 -14.24
CA ASN A 18 -8.24 -16.42 -15.69
C ASN A 18 -7.06 -15.59 -16.21
N TRP A 19 -6.02 -16.29 -16.66
CA TRP A 19 -4.78 -15.70 -17.17
C TRP A 19 -4.72 -15.61 -18.70
N ASN A 20 -5.78 -15.97 -19.43
CA ASN A 20 -5.71 -16.19 -20.88
C ASN A 20 -5.24 -14.94 -21.65
N GLY A 21 -5.77 -13.76 -21.35
CA GLY A 21 -5.32 -12.52 -21.99
C GLY A 21 -3.84 -12.20 -21.70
N TYR A 22 -3.35 -12.52 -20.51
CA TYR A 22 -1.94 -12.36 -20.16
C TYR A 22 -1.04 -13.40 -20.85
N VAL A 23 -1.53 -14.62 -21.09
CA VAL A 23 -0.79 -15.65 -21.85
C VAL A 23 -0.54 -15.17 -23.28
N GLU A 24 -1.58 -14.67 -23.95
CA GLU A 24 -1.44 -14.10 -25.30
C GLU A 24 -0.44 -12.93 -25.30
N LEU A 25 -0.53 -12.05 -24.29
CA LEU A 25 0.43 -10.95 -24.13
C LEU A 25 1.88 -11.44 -23.98
N VAL A 26 2.14 -12.40 -23.09
CA VAL A 26 3.50 -12.92 -22.87
C VAL A 26 4.03 -13.61 -24.13
N GLN A 27 3.19 -14.35 -24.85
CA GLN A 27 3.57 -14.96 -26.13
C GLN A 27 3.91 -13.89 -27.18
N MET A 28 3.12 -12.82 -27.28
CA MET A 28 3.45 -11.69 -28.17
C MET A 28 4.79 -11.06 -27.81
N VAL A 29 5.06 -10.81 -26.52
CA VAL A 29 6.34 -10.27 -26.06
C VAL A 29 7.49 -11.21 -26.43
N GLN A 30 7.33 -12.52 -26.22
CA GLN A 30 8.33 -13.53 -26.56
C GLN A 30 8.62 -13.56 -28.08
N MET A 31 7.58 -13.56 -28.92
CA MET A 31 7.73 -13.58 -30.38
C MET A 31 8.55 -12.39 -30.90
N HIS A 32 8.46 -11.25 -30.22
CA HIS A 32 9.21 -10.05 -30.57
C HIS A 32 10.58 -9.95 -29.87
N GLY A 33 11.00 -10.99 -29.15
CA GLY A 33 12.30 -11.03 -28.45
C GLY A 33 12.43 -10.03 -27.30
N LEU A 34 11.32 -9.50 -26.79
CA LEU A 34 11.29 -8.51 -25.72
C LEU A 34 11.32 -9.17 -24.34
N LYS A 35 11.70 -8.39 -23.33
CA LYS A 35 11.60 -8.78 -21.92
C LYS A 35 10.40 -8.11 -21.26
N LEU A 36 9.81 -8.80 -20.29
CA LEU A 36 8.62 -8.36 -19.58
C LEU A 36 8.92 -8.18 -18.09
N GLN A 37 8.53 -7.02 -17.58
CA GLN A 37 8.38 -6.78 -16.14
C GLN A 37 6.88 -6.78 -15.85
N VAL A 38 6.44 -7.58 -14.89
CA VAL A 38 5.03 -7.72 -14.53
C VAL A 38 4.80 -7.14 -13.14
N VAL A 39 3.79 -6.29 -12.99
CA VAL A 39 3.37 -5.77 -11.68
C VAL A 39 2.23 -6.65 -11.16
N MET A 40 2.34 -7.17 -9.94
CA MET A 40 1.24 -7.84 -9.24
C MET A 40 0.29 -6.76 -8.72
N SER A 41 -0.68 -6.37 -9.55
CA SER A 41 -1.48 -5.17 -9.33
C SER A 41 -2.77 -5.50 -8.59
N PHE A 42 -2.68 -5.50 -7.27
CA PHE A 42 -3.81 -5.63 -6.35
C PHE A 42 -4.71 -4.38 -6.17
N PRO A 43 -4.27 -3.12 -6.41
CA PRO A 43 -5.18 -1.99 -6.33
C PRO A 43 -6.09 -1.89 -7.56
N LYS A 44 -7.12 -1.06 -7.44
CA LYS A 44 -7.95 -0.60 -8.57
C LYS A 44 -7.12 0.24 -9.58
N CYS A 45 -7.37 0.09 -10.89
CA CYS A 45 -7.01 1.13 -11.89
C CYS A 45 -8.10 2.22 -11.89
N GLY A 46 -7.73 3.49 -11.83
CA GLY A 46 -8.65 4.60 -12.00
C GLY A 46 -8.86 5.41 -10.72
N GLY A 47 -8.60 6.72 -10.80
CA GLY A 47 -8.80 7.67 -9.70
C GLY A 47 -7.55 8.47 -9.35
N ASN A 48 -6.40 8.14 -9.96
CA ASN A 48 -5.13 8.85 -9.81
C ASN A 48 -4.72 9.55 -11.12
N VAL A 49 -3.75 10.46 -11.04
CA VAL A 49 -3.22 11.19 -12.20
C VAL A 49 -2.67 10.21 -13.25
N GLY A 50 -3.17 10.33 -14.48
CA GLY A 50 -2.71 9.51 -15.60
C GLY A 50 -3.50 8.21 -15.82
N ASP A 51 -4.43 7.87 -14.95
CA ASP A 51 -5.29 6.70 -15.17
C ASP A 51 -6.31 6.97 -16.30
N THR A 52 -6.11 6.32 -17.44
CA THR A 52 -7.08 6.32 -18.55
C THR A 52 -7.98 5.07 -18.56
N CYS A 53 -7.72 4.09 -17.68
CA CYS A 53 -8.55 2.91 -17.47
C CYS A 53 -9.34 2.97 -16.15
N SER A 54 -10.40 2.17 -16.06
CA SER A 54 -11.12 1.90 -14.82
C SER A 54 -11.25 0.39 -14.63
N ILE A 55 -10.44 -0.17 -13.74
CA ILE A 55 -10.47 -1.60 -13.36
C ILE A 55 -10.74 -1.65 -11.86
N PRO A 56 -11.99 -1.90 -11.44
CA PRO A 56 -12.35 -1.90 -10.02
C PRO A 56 -11.74 -3.11 -9.29
N LEU A 57 -11.83 -3.09 -7.96
CA LEU A 57 -11.67 -4.30 -7.17
C LEU A 57 -12.74 -5.34 -7.55
N LEU A 58 -12.44 -6.59 -7.23
CA LEU A 58 -13.26 -7.76 -7.58
C LEU A 58 -14.68 -7.66 -6.99
N PRO A 59 -15.73 -8.10 -7.72
CA PRO A 59 -17.10 -8.07 -7.21
C PRO A 59 -17.25 -8.75 -5.86
N TRP A 60 -16.64 -9.93 -5.67
CA TRP A 60 -16.73 -10.67 -4.41
C TRP A 60 -15.96 -10.01 -3.26
N VAL A 61 -14.92 -9.21 -3.55
CA VAL A 61 -14.21 -8.41 -2.53
C VAL A 61 -15.05 -7.19 -2.17
N MET A 62 -15.69 -6.55 -3.17
CA MET A 62 -16.60 -5.43 -2.93
C MET A 62 -17.80 -5.83 -2.08
N GLU A 63 -18.31 -7.06 -2.20
CA GLU A 63 -19.33 -7.60 -1.29
C GLU A 63 -18.85 -7.63 0.17
N GLU A 64 -17.62 -8.10 0.43
CA GLU A 64 -17.04 -8.11 1.79
C GLU A 64 -16.83 -6.68 2.32
N ILE A 65 -16.37 -5.75 1.46
CA ILE A 65 -16.21 -4.33 1.83
C ILE A 65 -17.57 -3.69 2.15
N ASN A 66 -18.63 -4.01 1.40
CA ASN A 66 -19.97 -3.49 1.67
C ASN A 66 -20.53 -4.00 3.01
N GLN A 67 -20.22 -5.23 3.40
CA GLN A 67 -20.58 -5.79 4.71
C GLN A 67 -19.71 -5.25 5.84
N ASN A 68 -18.46 -4.90 5.54
CA ASN A 68 -17.48 -4.40 6.49
C ASN A 68 -16.64 -3.26 5.88
N PRO A 69 -17.11 -2.01 5.95
CA PRO A 69 -16.41 -0.87 5.35
C PRO A 69 -15.02 -0.58 5.94
N ASP A 70 -14.69 -1.13 7.11
CA ASP A 70 -13.36 -1.03 7.72
C ASP A 70 -12.30 -1.91 7.04
N LEU A 71 -12.63 -2.64 5.98
CA LEU A 71 -11.65 -3.38 5.18
C LEU A 71 -10.78 -2.49 4.30
N VAL A 72 -11.10 -1.21 4.16
CA VAL A 72 -10.37 -0.27 3.32
C VAL A 72 -9.85 0.90 4.13
N TYR A 73 -8.82 1.56 3.60
CA TYR A 73 -8.23 2.72 4.27
C TYR A 73 -9.26 3.80 4.52
N THR A 74 -9.13 4.44 5.68
CA THR A 74 -10.12 5.39 6.19
C THR A 74 -9.44 6.59 6.78
N ASP A 75 -9.89 7.78 6.40
CA ASP A 75 -9.41 9.04 6.95
C ASP A 75 -10.16 9.45 8.22
N ARG A 76 -9.73 10.55 8.83
CA ARG A 76 -10.28 11.03 10.10
C ARG A 76 -11.77 11.37 10.01
N SER A 77 -12.24 11.82 8.85
CA SER A 77 -13.64 12.16 8.60
C SER A 77 -14.50 10.92 8.31
N GLY A 78 -13.91 9.72 8.30
CA GLY A 78 -14.60 8.47 8.02
C GLY A 78 -14.78 8.20 6.53
N ARG A 79 -14.13 8.96 5.64
CA ARG A 79 -14.15 8.66 4.21
C ARG A 79 -13.35 7.39 3.94
N ARG A 80 -13.96 6.50 3.16
CA ARG A 80 -13.40 5.18 2.82
C ARG A 80 -12.75 5.25 1.44
N ASN A 81 -11.55 4.70 1.31
CA ASN A 81 -10.86 4.61 0.02
C ASN A 81 -10.81 3.15 -0.48
N PRO A 82 -11.73 2.74 -1.38
CA PRO A 82 -11.80 1.36 -1.88
C PRO A 82 -10.80 1.06 -3.01
N GLU A 83 -9.69 1.78 -3.11
CA GLU A 83 -8.62 1.47 -4.08
C GLU A 83 -7.84 0.23 -3.68
N TYR A 84 -7.65 -0.01 -2.37
CA TYR A 84 -6.83 -1.09 -1.82
C TYR A 84 -7.33 -1.51 -0.42
N ILE A 85 -7.11 -2.77 -0.04
CA ILE A 85 -7.48 -3.30 1.28
C ILE A 85 -6.54 -2.73 2.35
N SER A 86 -7.07 -2.26 3.48
CA SER A 86 -6.24 -1.69 4.55
C SER A 86 -5.28 -2.74 5.10
N LEU A 87 -3.99 -2.39 5.24
CA LEU A 87 -3.00 -3.23 5.91
C LEU A 87 -3.36 -3.53 7.38
N GLY A 88 -4.34 -2.82 7.95
CA GLY A 88 -4.87 -3.11 9.28
C GLY A 88 -5.42 -4.52 9.40
N CYS A 89 -5.94 -5.10 8.31
CA CYS A 89 -6.56 -6.42 8.30
C CYS A 89 -5.74 -7.50 7.58
N ASP A 90 -4.46 -7.26 7.27
CA ASP A 90 -3.55 -8.19 6.56
C ASP A 90 -3.59 -9.64 7.06
N SER A 91 -3.73 -9.83 8.38
CA SER A 91 -3.74 -11.16 9.03
C SER A 91 -5.13 -11.60 9.50
N MET A 92 -6.18 -10.89 9.12
CA MET A 92 -7.56 -11.19 9.53
C MET A 92 -8.29 -11.95 8.42
N PRO A 93 -8.99 -13.06 8.70
CA PRO A 93 -9.62 -13.90 7.68
C PRO A 93 -10.96 -13.31 7.17
N VAL A 94 -10.88 -12.12 6.58
CA VAL A 94 -12.01 -11.25 6.23
C VAL A 94 -12.41 -11.31 4.76
N LEU A 95 -11.75 -12.12 3.95
CA LEU A 95 -12.01 -12.27 2.52
C LEU A 95 -12.46 -13.71 2.24
N LYS A 96 -13.75 -13.99 2.48
CA LYS A 96 -14.35 -15.34 2.36
C LYS A 96 -13.56 -16.42 3.14
N GLY A 97 -13.10 -16.08 4.35
CA GLY A 97 -12.33 -16.98 5.23
C GLY A 97 -10.81 -16.96 5.00
N ARG A 98 -10.31 -16.23 4.00
CA ARG A 98 -8.88 -15.98 3.78
C ARG A 98 -8.46 -14.61 4.30
N THR A 99 -7.20 -14.49 4.67
CA THR A 99 -6.56 -13.20 4.97
C THR A 99 -6.16 -12.46 3.69
N PRO A 100 -6.07 -11.12 3.66
CA PRO A 100 -5.53 -10.38 2.53
C PRO A 100 -4.16 -10.90 2.08
N LEU A 101 -3.23 -11.16 3.01
CA LEU A 101 -1.92 -11.72 2.67
C LEU A 101 -2.02 -13.11 1.99
N GLN A 102 -2.93 -13.98 2.45
CA GLN A 102 -3.16 -15.27 1.78
C GLN A 102 -3.72 -15.08 0.37
N VAL A 103 -4.68 -14.17 0.19
CA VAL A 103 -5.26 -13.87 -1.13
C VAL A 103 -4.18 -13.39 -2.11
N TYR A 104 -3.29 -12.49 -1.67
CA TYR A 104 -2.17 -12.01 -2.49
C TYR A 104 -1.17 -13.13 -2.80
N ALA A 105 -0.85 -13.98 -1.82
CA ALA A 105 0.04 -15.12 -2.03
C ALA A 105 -0.56 -16.15 -3.00
N ASP A 106 -1.85 -16.48 -2.88
CA ASP A 106 -2.53 -17.42 -3.78
C ASP A 106 -2.56 -16.89 -5.22
N TYR A 107 -2.80 -15.58 -5.40
CA TYR A 107 -2.71 -14.92 -6.70
C TYR A 107 -1.32 -15.06 -7.32
N MET A 108 -0.27 -14.75 -6.55
CA MET A 108 1.11 -14.87 -7.00
C MET A 108 1.50 -16.33 -7.30
N ARG A 109 1.04 -17.31 -6.52
CA ARG A 109 1.23 -18.75 -6.81
C ARG A 109 0.56 -19.15 -8.12
N SER A 110 -0.69 -18.71 -8.34
CA SER A 110 -1.39 -18.98 -9.60
C SER A 110 -0.65 -18.38 -10.80
N PHE A 111 -0.12 -17.15 -10.65
CA PHE A 111 0.72 -16.53 -11.67
C PHE A 111 1.99 -17.35 -11.91
N HIS A 112 2.72 -17.70 -10.84
CA HIS A 112 3.93 -18.52 -10.92
C HIS A 112 3.68 -19.80 -11.71
N ASP A 113 2.67 -20.59 -11.32
CA ASP A 113 2.39 -21.88 -11.92
C ASP A 113 1.97 -21.76 -13.39
N ARG A 114 1.19 -20.72 -13.72
CA ARG A 114 0.74 -20.47 -15.09
C ARG A 114 1.87 -20.05 -16.01
N PHE A 115 2.82 -19.26 -15.51
CA PHE A 115 3.87 -18.64 -16.31
C PHE A 115 5.26 -19.23 -16.10
N LYS A 116 5.38 -20.35 -15.37
CA LYS A 116 6.65 -20.98 -14.98
C LYS A 116 7.68 -21.10 -16.10
N ASP A 117 7.24 -21.43 -17.33
CA ASP A 117 8.12 -21.64 -18.48
C ASP A 117 8.65 -20.31 -19.09
N TYR A 118 8.04 -19.18 -18.69
CA TYR A 118 8.40 -17.82 -19.10
C TYR A 118 9.18 -17.06 -18.03
N LEU A 119 9.19 -17.52 -16.77
CA LEU A 119 9.90 -16.89 -15.67
C LEU A 119 11.41 -17.02 -15.83
N GLY A 120 12.14 -15.93 -15.61
CA GLY A 120 13.59 -15.84 -15.82
C GLY A 120 14.01 -15.75 -17.29
N SER A 121 13.10 -16.01 -18.23
CA SER A 121 13.36 -15.96 -19.67
C SER A 121 12.72 -14.73 -20.29
N VAL A 122 11.40 -14.72 -20.47
CA VAL A 122 10.62 -13.60 -21.02
C VAL A 122 10.25 -12.65 -19.90
N ILE A 123 9.69 -13.18 -18.81
CA ILE A 123 9.38 -12.41 -17.61
C ILE A 123 10.65 -12.36 -16.76
N VAL A 124 11.23 -11.17 -16.63
CA VAL A 124 12.51 -10.96 -15.95
C VAL A 124 12.37 -10.30 -14.58
N GLU A 125 11.22 -9.70 -14.31
CA GLU A 125 10.96 -8.99 -13.06
C GLU A 125 9.49 -9.10 -12.66
N ILE A 126 9.26 -9.29 -11.36
CA ILE A 126 7.96 -9.20 -10.70
C ILE A 126 8.00 -8.05 -9.70
N GLN A 127 7.27 -6.99 -10.00
CA GLN A 127 7.05 -5.89 -9.06
C GLN A 127 5.83 -6.22 -8.19
N VAL A 128 6.00 -6.29 -6.89
CA VAL A 128 4.92 -6.60 -5.95
C VAL A 128 4.18 -5.32 -5.60
N GLY A 129 2.90 -5.23 -5.93
CA GLY A 129 2.06 -4.11 -5.51
C GLY A 129 1.80 -4.16 -4.01
N MET A 130 2.00 -3.04 -3.30
CA MET A 130 1.91 -2.99 -1.82
C MET A 130 0.96 -1.89 -1.31
N GLY A 131 0.08 -1.40 -2.17
CA GLY A 131 -0.81 -0.29 -1.85
C GLY A 131 -1.37 0.41 -3.08
N PRO A 132 -1.94 1.62 -2.89
CA PRO A 132 -2.46 2.47 -3.96
C PRO A 132 -1.42 2.70 -5.06
N CYS A 133 -1.83 2.70 -6.33
CA CYS A 133 -0.93 2.72 -7.50
C CYS A 133 0.20 1.66 -7.50
N GLY A 134 0.06 0.57 -6.72
CA GLY A 134 1.09 -0.45 -6.52
C GLY A 134 2.21 -0.04 -5.57
N GLU A 135 2.13 1.15 -4.97
CA GLU A 135 3.18 1.75 -4.15
C GLU A 135 3.06 1.33 -2.69
N LEU A 136 4.20 1.12 -2.02
CA LEU A 136 4.26 0.94 -0.58
C LEU A 136 4.01 2.29 0.09
N ARG A 137 2.74 2.66 0.27
CA ARG A 137 2.28 3.87 0.97
C ARG A 137 0.81 3.76 1.38
N TYR A 138 0.38 4.74 2.15
CA TYR A 138 -1.03 5.01 2.38
C TYR A 138 -1.65 5.89 1.26
N PRO A 139 -2.98 5.83 1.06
CA PRO A 139 -3.68 6.71 0.12
C PRO A 139 -3.90 8.13 0.68
N SER A 140 -2.82 8.84 1.06
CA SER A 140 -2.93 10.11 1.79
C SER A 140 -3.25 11.33 0.93
N TYR A 141 -3.22 11.21 -0.40
CA TYR A 141 -3.49 12.29 -1.36
C TYR A 141 -4.46 11.85 -2.48
N PRO A 142 -5.68 11.37 -2.16
CA PRO A 142 -6.62 10.93 -3.17
C PRO A 142 -7.18 12.13 -3.96
N GLU A 143 -6.97 12.17 -5.27
CA GLU A 143 -7.48 13.25 -6.14
C GLU A 143 -8.97 13.10 -6.47
N THR A 144 -9.54 11.93 -6.22
CA THR A 144 -10.93 11.62 -6.55
C THR A 144 -11.88 12.66 -5.92
N ASN A 145 -12.78 13.19 -6.75
CA ASN A 145 -13.74 14.23 -6.39
C ASN A 145 -13.11 15.53 -5.82
N GLY A 146 -11.84 15.80 -6.12
CA GLY A 146 -11.13 16.98 -5.63
C GLY A 146 -10.85 16.96 -4.13
N THR A 147 -10.87 15.77 -3.51
CA THR A 147 -10.59 15.58 -2.07
C THR A 147 -9.24 16.18 -1.69
N TRP A 148 -8.22 15.87 -2.46
CA TRP A 148 -6.89 16.45 -2.37
C TRP A 148 -6.51 17.14 -3.68
N LYS A 149 -5.72 18.21 -3.56
CA LYS A 149 -5.09 18.92 -4.67
C LYS A 149 -3.65 19.23 -4.31
N PHE A 150 -2.77 19.06 -5.28
CA PHE A 150 -1.37 19.44 -5.12
C PHE A 150 -1.24 20.94 -4.79
N PRO A 151 -0.40 21.35 -3.82
CA PRO A 151 0.54 20.55 -3.05
C PRO A 151 0.10 20.28 -1.60
N GLY A 152 -1.17 19.96 -1.31
CA GLY A 152 -1.65 19.81 0.08
C GLY A 152 -0.91 18.74 0.91
N ILE A 153 -0.91 18.87 2.24
CA ILE A 153 -0.24 17.93 3.17
C ILE A 153 -0.79 16.49 3.14
N GLY A 154 -2.02 16.28 2.65
CA GLY A 154 -2.71 14.99 2.74
C GLY A 154 -3.27 14.70 4.14
N GLU A 155 -3.77 13.48 4.36
CA GLU A 155 -4.26 13.05 5.69
C GLU A 155 -3.80 11.64 6.05
N PHE A 156 -3.66 11.37 7.35
CA PHE A 156 -3.41 10.03 7.86
C PHE A 156 -4.60 9.09 7.56
N GLN A 157 -4.32 7.89 7.07
CA GLN A 157 -5.30 6.93 6.57
C GLN A 157 -5.47 5.70 7.48
N CYS A 158 -5.47 5.91 8.80
CA CYS A 158 -5.43 4.83 9.80
C CYS A 158 -6.67 4.75 10.70
N TYR A 159 -7.82 5.23 10.23
CA TYR A 159 -9.03 5.36 11.05
C TYR A 159 -10.02 4.20 10.87
N ASP A 160 -9.66 3.16 10.12
CA ASP A 160 -10.41 1.91 10.12
C ASP A 160 -10.28 1.19 11.46
N LYS A 161 -11.28 0.39 11.82
CA LYS A 161 -11.33 -0.25 13.15
C LYS A 161 -10.10 -1.13 13.46
N TYR A 162 -9.46 -1.72 12.45
CA TYR A 162 -8.32 -2.61 12.65
C TYR A 162 -7.05 -1.81 12.97
N MET A 163 -6.82 -0.72 12.25
CA MET A 163 -5.73 0.22 12.53
C MET A 163 -5.92 0.91 13.87
N ILE A 164 -7.14 1.34 14.22
CA ILE A 164 -7.42 1.92 15.55
C ILE A 164 -7.15 0.91 16.67
N ALA A 165 -7.58 -0.35 16.53
CA ALA A 165 -7.28 -1.39 17.51
C ALA A 165 -5.76 -1.64 17.64
N SER A 166 -5.04 -1.64 16.51
CA SER A 166 -3.57 -1.77 16.50
C SER A 166 -2.87 -0.60 17.21
N LEU A 167 -3.33 0.63 16.99
CA LEU A 167 -2.81 1.82 17.66
C LEU A 167 -3.07 1.77 19.17
N ALA A 168 -4.29 1.37 19.58
CA ALA A 168 -4.65 1.21 20.98
C ALA A 168 -3.75 0.21 21.69
N SER A 169 -3.51 -0.95 21.08
CA SER A 169 -2.59 -1.97 21.61
C SER A 169 -1.15 -1.46 21.70
N ALA A 170 -0.65 -0.76 20.68
CA ALA A 170 0.69 -0.18 20.70
C ALA A 170 0.86 0.87 21.81
N ALA A 171 -0.18 1.65 22.08
CA ALA A 171 -0.18 2.69 23.11
C ALA A 171 -0.24 2.08 24.52
N GLU A 172 -1.01 1.01 24.71
CA GLU A 172 -1.03 0.24 25.95
C GLU A 172 0.32 -0.40 26.27
N ALA A 173 1.02 -0.94 25.26
CA ALA A 173 2.34 -1.56 25.41
C ALA A 173 3.43 -0.61 25.93
N VAL A 174 3.26 0.71 25.75
CA VAL A 174 4.16 1.75 26.27
C VAL A 174 3.60 2.46 27.52
N GLY A 175 2.50 1.96 28.09
CA GLY A 175 1.89 2.53 29.30
C GLY A 175 1.16 3.86 29.09
N LYS A 176 0.84 4.23 27.84
CA LYS A 176 0.22 5.51 27.45
C LYS A 176 -1.11 5.28 26.75
N ARG A 177 -2.07 4.63 27.42
CA ARG A 177 -3.36 4.21 26.84
C ARG A 177 -4.10 5.35 26.12
N GLU A 178 -3.97 6.58 26.60
CA GLU A 178 -4.56 7.78 26.02
C GLU A 178 -4.05 8.11 24.61
N TRP A 179 -2.83 7.71 24.26
CA TRP A 179 -2.26 7.88 22.91
C TRP A 179 -2.92 6.97 21.88
N GLY A 180 -3.60 5.92 22.35
CA GLY A 180 -4.22 4.88 21.53
C GLY A 180 -5.65 5.19 21.06
N ARG A 181 -6.26 6.28 21.54
CA ARG A 181 -7.69 6.56 21.33
C ARG A 181 -8.02 6.94 19.89
N SER A 182 -7.12 7.63 19.21
CA SER A 182 -7.26 8.06 17.81
C SER A 182 -5.91 8.55 17.28
N GLY A 183 -5.85 8.83 15.97
CA GLY A 183 -4.73 9.57 15.37
C GLY A 183 -4.67 11.04 15.82
N PRO A 184 -3.63 11.79 15.42
CA PRO A 184 -3.42 13.16 15.88
C PRO A 184 -4.59 14.09 15.55
N HIS A 185 -5.11 14.76 16.58
CA HIS A 185 -6.31 15.60 16.48
C HIS A 185 -6.06 16.97 15.84
N ASP A 186 -4.80 17.37 15.71
CA ASP A 186 -4.33 18.66 15.22
C ASP A 186 -3.59 18.57 13.87
N SER A 187 -3.74 17.43 13.17
CA SER A 187 -3.12 17.13 11.87
C SER A 187 -3.67 17.92 10.68
N GLY A 188 -4.73 18.71 10.87
CA GLY A 188 -5.35 19.46 9.78
C GLY A 188 -6.13 18.59 8.79
N GLN A 189 -6.21 19.04 7.54
CA GLN A 189 -6.95 18.42 6.44
C GLN A 189 -6.13 18.39 5.15
N TYR A 190 -6.56 17.57 4.17
CA TYR A 190 -5.85 17.28 2.92
C TYR A 190 -5.13 18.46 2.24
N ASN A 191 -5.81 19.60 2.08
CA ASN A 191 -5.35 20.72 1.24
C ASN A 191 -4.62 21.83 2.00
N GLN A 192 -4.42 21.66 3.31
CA GLN A 192 -3.69 22.64 4.11
C GLN A 192 -2.18 22.54 3.85
N PHE A 193 -1.46 23.58 4.25
CA PHE A 193 -0.01 23.63 4.33
C PHE A 193 0.45 23.31 5.75
N PRO A 194 1.70 22.86 5.95
CA PRO A 194 2.20 22.47 7.27
C PRO A 194 1.99 23.52 8.36
N GLU A 195 2.26 24.80 8.05
CA GLU A 195 2.16 25.93 8.99
C GLU A 195 0.72 26.27 9.40
N GLU A 196 -0.28 25.75 8.70
CA GLU A 196 -1.71 25.95 9.02
C GLU A 196 -2.25 24.89 10.00
N THR A 197 -1.39 23.97 10.46
CA THR A 197 -1.76 22.85 11.33
C THR A 197 -1.07 22.92 12.68
N GLY A 198 -1.71 22.39 13.72
CA GLY A 198 -1.06 22.24 15.02
C GLY A 198 0.02 21.15 15.00
N PHE A 199 -0.23 20.08 14.24
CA PHE A 199 0.64 18.92 14.18
C PHE A 199 1.89 19.17 13.36
N PHE A 200 1.82 19.70 12.14
CA PHE A 200 2.92 19.72 11.16
C PHE A 200 3.71 21.04 11.07
N LYS A 201 3.29 22.12 11.73
CA LYS A 201 4.04 23.39 11.73
C LYS A 201 5.48 23.22 12.27
N GLY A 202 6.33 24.22 12.07
CA GLY A 202 7.76 24.15 12.41
C GLY A 202 8.08 23.63 13.82
N GLU A 203 7.31 24.05 14.84
CA GLU A 203 7.38 23.58 16.24
C GLU A 203 6.08 22.84 16.63
N GLY A 204 5.55 22.04 15.71
CA GLY A 204 4.30 21.30 15.87
C GLY A 204 4.43 20.03 16.71
N THR A 205 3.27 19.44 17.04
CA THR A 205 3.22 18.24 17.89
C THR A 205 3.80 16.99 17.22
N TRP A 206 4.10 17.01 15.91
CA TRP A 206 4.85 15.96 15.21
C TRP A 206 6.18 15.58 15.88
N ASN A 207 6.85 16.56 16.52
CA ASN A 207 8.14 16.35 17.21
C ASN A 207 8.00 16.07 18.72
N SER A 208 6.78 16.06 19.26
CA SER A 208 6.51 15.67 20.65
C SER A 208 6.74 14.17 20.89
N GLU A 209 6.71 13.72 22.14
CA GLU A 209 6.77 12.29 22.46
C GLU A 209 5.63 11.50 21.80
N TYR A 210 4.40 12.02 21.87
CA TYR A 210 3.24 11.43 21.22
C TYR A 210 3.39 11.40 19.69
N GLY A 211 3.82 12.51 19.08
CA GLY A 211 4.02 12.59 17.63
C GLY A 211 5.04 11.57 17.14
N LYS A 212 6.17 11.44 17.83
CA LYS A 212 7.21 10.44 17.53
C LYS A 212 6.70 9.01 17.70
N PHE A 213 5.92 8.75 18.74
CA PHE A 213 5.27 7.46 18.96
C PHE A 213 4.32 7.11 17.80
N PHE A 214 3.40 8.02 17.46
CA PHE A 214 2.40 7.80 16.42
C PHE A 214 3.06 7.61 15.04
N LEU A 215 4.00 8.48 14.66
CA LEU A 215 4.70 8.40 13.37
C LEU A 215 5.55 7.13 13.26
N LYS A 216 6.17 6.68 14.36
CA LYS A 216 6.90 5.40 14.40
C LYS A 216 5.94 4.22 14.24
N TRP A 217 4.80 4.21 14.92
CA TRP A 217 3.78 3.17 14.75
C TRP A 217 3.27 3.14 13.31
N TYR A 218 2.84 4.29 12.77
CA TYR A 218 2.22 4.40 11.45
C TYR A 218 3.18 3.96 10.34
N SER A 219 4.42 4.46 10.35
CA SER A 219 5.45 4.02 9.38
C SER A 219 5.88 2.57 9.56
N ASN A 220 5.98 2.05 10.79
CA ASN A 220 6.32 0.65 11.01
C ASN A 220 5.22 -0.30 10.52
N LYS A 221 3.94 0.08 10.62
CA LYS A 221 2.82 -0.72 10.08
C LYS A 221 2.97 -0.91 8.57
N LEU A 222 3.37 0.14 7.86
CA LEU A 222 3.69 0.07 6.43
C LEU A 222 4.92 -0.82 6.14
N LEU A 223 5.99 -0.71 6.95
CA LEU A 223 7.17 -1.57 6.79
C LEU A 223 6.85 -3.06 6.97
N VAL A 224 6.05 -3.40 7.99
CA VAL A 224 5.64 -4.79 8.26
C VAL A 224 4.74 -5.34 7.15
N HIS A 225 3.85 -4.52 6.60
CA HIS A 225 3.04 -4.88 5.41
C HIS A 225 3.95 -5.25 4.23
N GLY A 226 4.89 -4.36 3.87
CA GLY A 226 5.82 -4.60 2.77
C GLY A 226 6.70 -5.83 2.99
N GLU A 227 7.24 -6.01 4.21
CA GLU A 227 8.06 -7.18 4.55
C GLU A 227 7.29 -8.50 4.42
N SER A 228 6.01 -8.51 4.83
CA SER A 228 5.18 -9.72 4.79
C SER A 228 4.80 -10.13 3.36
N LEU A 229 4.48 -9.14 2.51
CA LEU A 229 4.23 -9.36 1.08
C LEU A 229 5.49 -9.88 0.39
N LEU A 230 6.63 -9.23 0.60
CA LEU A 230 7.89 -9.61 -0.04
C LEU A 230 8.41 -10.96 0.43
N ALA A 231 8.27 -11.30 1.70
CA ALA A 231 8.61 -12.63 2.20
C ALA A 231 7.79 -13.71 1.47
N SER A 232 6.48 -13.48 1.32
CA SER A 232 5.60 -14.39 0.57
C SER A 232 5.98 -14.47 -0.91
N SER A 233 6.27 -13.34 -1.55
CA SER A 233 6.73 -13.30 -2.95
C SER A 233 8.06 -14.00 -3.14
N LYS A 234 9.01 -13.83 -2.21
CA LYS A 234 10.30 -14.51 -2.24
C LYS A 234 10.11 -16.01 -2.18
N GLU A 235 9.30 -16.52 -1.25
CA GLU A 235 9.00 -17.94 -1.16
C GLU A 235 8.42 -18.50 -2.47
N ILE A 236 7.58 -17.74 -3.17
CA ILE A 236 6.93 -18.16 -4.41
C ILE A 236 7.89 -18.12 -5.61
N PHE A 237 8.76 -17.12 -5.70
CA PHE A 237 9.54 -16.83 -6.91
C PHE A 237 11.05 -17.10 -6.79
N HIS A 238 11.55 -17.52 -5.62
CA HIS A 238 13.00 -17.66 -5.35
C HIS A 238 13.75 -18.57 -6.35
N THR A 239 13.09 -19.58 -6.91
CA THR A 239 13.69 -20.52 -7.87
C THR A 239 13.40 -20.17 -9.32
N SER A 240 12.68 -19.09 -9.58
CA SER A 240 12.16 -18.76 -10.91
C SER A 240 13.10 -17.88 -11.74
N GLY A 241 14.24 -17.45 -11.19
CA GLY A 241 15.23 -16.61 -11.89
C GLY A 241 14.77 -15.18 -12.21
N VAL A 242 13.65 -14.75 -11.64
CA VAL A 242 13.13 -13.38 -11.77
C VAL A 242 13.68 -12.48 -10.69
N LYS A 243 13.84 -11.20 -11.00
CA LYS A 243 14.04 -10.17 -9.98
C LYS A 243 12.71 -9.84 -9.33
N LEU A 244 12.70 -9.70 -8.00
CA LEU A 244 11.59 -9.09 -7.32
C LEU A 244 11.84 -7.57 -7.22
N SER A 245 10.78 -6.77 -7.13
CA SER A 245 10.89 -5.33 -6.86
C SER A 245 9.66 -4.82 -6.12
N GLY A 246 9.79 -3.65 -5.49
CA GLY A 246 8.69 -2.92 -4.87
C GLY A 246 8.77 -1.45 -5.28
N LYS A 247 7.63 -0.74 -5.23
CA LYS A 247 7.54 0.65 -5.65
C LYS A 247 7.39 1.58 -4.44
N VAL A 248 8.23 2.61 -4.37
CA VAL A 248 8.16 3.67 -3.33
C VAL A 248 7.75 4.97 -4.02
N ALA A 249 6.78 5.69 -3.45
CA ALA A 249 6.26 6.91 -4.04
C ALA A 249 7.22 8.10 -3.85
N GLY A 250 7.31 8.96 -4.88
CA GLY A 250 8.09 10.19 -4.84
C GLY A 250 7.31 11.36 -4.26
N ILE A 251 7.27 11.48 -2.92
CA ILE A 251 6.54 12.55 -2.23
C ILE A 251 7.45 13.75 -2.00
N HIS A 252 7.53 14.62 -3.00
CA HIS A 252 8.51 15.71 -3.00
C HIS A 252 7.99 17.05 -2.43
N TRP A 253 6.67 17.24 -2.36
CA TRP A 253 6.11 18.48 -1.82
C TRP A 253 6.24 18.52 -0.31
N HIS A 254 6.42 19.74 0.23
CA HIS A 254 6.77 19.98 1.63
C HIS A 254 8.07 19.34 2.14
N TYR A 255 8.89 18.71 1.30
CA TYR A 255 10.20 18.16 1.71
C TYR A 255 11.13 19.19 2.37
N ARG A 256 10.98 20.48 2.02
CA ARG A 256 11.74 21.58 2.63
C ARG A 256 11.14 22.11 3.95
N SER A 257 9.96 21.67 4.36
CA SER A 257 9.42 21.99 5.67
C SER A 257 10.14 21.16 6.74
N ARG A 258 10.08 21.56 8.01
CA ARG A 258 10.72 20.77 9.08
C ARG A 258 10.05 19.42 9.31
N SER A 259 8.74 19.36 9.11
CA SER A 259 7.93 18.18 9.37
C SER A 259 7.90 17.21 8.21
N HIS A 260 8.19 17.63 6.97
CA HIS A 260 8.03 16.79 5.78
C HIS A 260 6.61 16.22 5.67
N ALA A 261 5.59 17.05 5.97
CA ALA A 261 4.22 16.63 6.27
C ALA A 261 3.62 15.60 5.29
N ALA A 262 3.83 15.78 3.99
CA ALA A 262 3.32 14.89 2.97
C ALA A 262 3.95 13.49 3.00
N GLU A 263 5.26 13.40 3.27
CA GLU A 263 5.95 12.13 3.47
C GLU A 263 5.37 11.42 4.71
N LEU A 264 5.16 12.17 5.81
CA LEU A 264 4.61 11.64 7.04
C LEU A 264 3.20 11.05 6.85
N THR A 265 2.30 11.76 6.17
CA THR A 265 0.93 11.26 5.90
C THR A 265 0.94 10.08 4.93
N ALA A 266 1.88 10.02 3.99
CA ALA A 266 2.06 8.86 3.11
C ALA A 266 2.63 7.61 3.82
N GLY A 267 3.09 7.75 5.06
CA GLY A 267 3.66 6.67 5.88
C GLY A 267 5.18 6.64 5.89
N TYR A 268 5.85 7.55 5.18
CA TYR A 268 7.30 7.70 5.21
C TYR A 268 7.64 8.62 6.37
N TYR A 269 8.04 8.04 7.49
CA TYR A 269 8.52 8.82 8.62
C TYR A 269 9.92 9.38 8.31
N ASN A 270 10.02 10.29 7.36
CA ASN A 270 11.23 11.00 6.98
C ASN A 270 11.18 12.41 7.57
N THR A 271 12.23 12.82 8.27
CA THR A 271 12.37 14.18 8.81
C THR A 271 13.84 14.56 8.76
N ARG A 272 14.17 15.82 9.08
CA ARG A 272 15.57 16.29 9.14
C ARG A 272 16.51 15.41 9.99
N SER A 273 15.99 14.74 11.01
CA SER A 273 16.78 13.91 11.94
C SER A 273 16.44 12.42 11.89
N ASN A 274 15.55 11.98 10.99
CA ASN A 274 15.23 10.56 10.81
C ASN A 274 15.10 10.22 9.34
N ASP A 275 15.97 9.37 8.83
CA ASP A 275 15.89 8.83 7.48
C ASP A 275 14.80 7.73 7.41
N GLY A 276 13.67 8.08 6.81
CA GLY A 276 12.54 7.16 6.62
C GLY A 276 12.80 6.11 5.53
N TYR A 277 13.52 6.49 4.48
CA TYR A 277 13.76 5.65 3.31
C TYR A 277 14.82 4.58 3.57
N LEU A 278 15.83 4.87 4.39
CA LEU A 278 16.83 3.86 4.78
C LEU A 278 16.20 2.65 5.47
N LYS A 279 15.12 2.83 6.23
CA LYS A 279 14.38 1.71 6.85
C LYS A 279 13.68 0.85 5.80
N ILE A 280 13.08 1.48 4.79
CA ILE A 280 12.48 0.78 3.65
C ILE A 280 13.57 0.02 2.89
N ALA A 281 14.67 0.68 2.52
CA ALA A 281 15.79 0.06 1.81
C ALA A 281 16.38 -1.14 2.59
N LYS A 282 16.51 -1.03 3.92
CA LYS A 282 16.95 -2.15 4.76
C LYS A 282 15.95 -3.31 4.78
N MET A 283 14.64 -3.01 4.80
CA MET A 283 13.60 -4.03 4.70
C MET A 283 13.65 -4.74 3.34
N LEU A 284 13.80 -4.00 2.25
CA LEU A 284 13.96 -4.55 0.90
C LEU A 284 15.22 -5.44 0.80
N ALA A 285 16.36 -4.95 1.30
CA ALA A 285 17.63 -5.68 1.25
C ALA A 285 17.60 -7.02 2.02
N ARG A 286 16.83 -7.13 3.11
CA ARG A 286 16.63 -8.41 3.82
C ARG A 286 15.91 -9.46 2.97
N GLN A 287 15.12 -9.01 2.01
CA GLN A 287 14.42 -9.86 1.05
C GLN A 287 15.25 -10.12 -0.22
N GLU A 288 16.52 -9.69 -0.24
CA GLU A 288 17.45 -9.79 -1.38
C GLU A 288 16.94 -9.06 -2.64
N LEU A 289 16.25 -7.94 -2.43
CA LEU A 289 15.92 -6.94 -3.45
C LEU A 289 17.07 -5.95 -3.65
#